data_AF-A0A016W843-F1
#
_entry.id   AF-A0A016W843-F1
#
_cell.length_a   1.000
_cell.length_b   1.000
_cell.length_c   1.000
_cell.angle_alpha   90.00
_cell.angle_beta   90.00
_cell.angle_gamma   90.00
#
_symmetry.space_group_name_H-M   'P 1'
#
loop_
_entity.id
_entity.type
_entity.pdbx_description
1 polymer ?
#
loop_
_entity_poly.entity_id
_entity_poly.type
_entity_poly.pdbx_seq_one_letter_code
_entity_poly.pdbx_strand_id
1 'polypeptide(L)'
;MSRYPLFSKAAEEDLRALPQAEHAAFKIILNNHYSLSCEVYSLFFGLPKGTIANPTKVVPRLQFYNPLTKHSKLAPTLEQKMWKFCLTIAAFISYGNARLGCKNMNGEDVDWFAAIKLPPGVDERKGKSFVYFDSTQDGWEMSPEAIDSNKSAIGATINQIYGIDKMRTFTIAYNDDSPVKAVDSNRGHSKGVAAFDNDVGFWMVHSIPNFPPLKKYDYPKSGTRFAQSLLCLSLSTNALEDVGQYMRFAQVTPFLSNLPDSFKVVAPSLVDVVNKKSLSNSDTIFTTIRGLETLDGKRARGFSKHKKFGADLWYDFIAPNLKTPMAVETWRSGSGKDVGTKCGKKENVYDVNTVNILGKTFLNTNDHSKWGVSMNRDVPAVCIGDVNRQRSQYKRGGGAVCIEDVKLWETFHGSVGDYNGCRVRP
;
A
#
# COMPACT_ATOMS: atom_id res chain seq x y z
N MET A 1 -28.39 4.31 -28.02
CA MET A 1 -28.99 3.62 -29.19
C MET A 1 -27.85 3.12 -30.07
N SER A 2 -27.51 1.83 -29.99
CA SER A 2 -27.77 0.80 -31.03
C SER A 2 -26.68 0.80 -32.13
N ARG A 3 -26.00 -0.28 -32.53
CA ARG A 3 -26.12 -1.74 -32.30
C ARG A 3 -24.86 -2.42 -32.88
N TYR A 4 -24.49 -3.57 -32.31
CA TYR A 4 -23.64 -4.62 -32.91
C TYR A 4 -24.40 -5.42 -33.99
N PRO A 5 -23.72 -6.16 -34.90
CA PRO A 5 -24.34 -7.21 -35.69
C PRO A 5 -24.14 -8.63 -35.08
N LEU A 6 -25.23 -9.40 -35.11
CA LEU A 6 -25.32 -10.88 -35.07
C LEU A 6 -25.11 -11.42 -36.52
N PHE A 7 -24.91 -12.70 -36.90
CA PHE A 7 -25.40 -14.00 -36.40
C PHE A 7 -24.59 -15.18 -37.00
N SER A 8 -24.54 -16.27 -36.23
CA SER A 8 -24.50 -17.73 -36.51
C SER A 8 -24.52 -18.32 -37.94
N LYS A 9 -23.94 -19.53 -38.09
CA LYS A 9 -24.63 -20.79 -38.51
C LYS A 9 -23.63 -21.88 -38.93
N ALA A 10 -23.42 -22.90 -38.11
CA ALA A 10 -23.08 -24.27 -38.55
C ALA A 10 -23.07 -25.20 -37.33
N ALA A 11 -23.57 -26.42 -37.51
CA ALA A 11 -23.69 -27.51 -36.54
C ALA A 11 -24.87 -27.42 -35.55
N GLU A 12 -26.08 -27.34 -36.10
CA GLU A 12 -27.31 -27.80 -35.45
C GLU A 12 -27.97 -28.83 -36.38
N GLU A 13 -27.37 -30.01 -36.51
CA GLU A 13 -27.93 -31.18 -37.20
C GLU A 13 -27.14 -32.42 -36.79
N ASP A 14 -27.45 -32.98 -35.63
CA ASP A 14 -27.44 -34.42 -35.33
C ASP A 14 -27.58 -34.63 -33.82
N LEU A 15 -28.83 -34.68 -33.33
CA LEU A 15 -29.20 -35.30 -32.04
C LEU A 15 -30.74 -35.38 -31.96
N ARG A 16 -31.33 -36.22 -32.81
CA ARG A 16 -32.67 -36.77 -32.59
C ARG A 16 -32.56 -38.28 -32.47
N ALA A 17 -32.32 -38.77 -31.26
CA ALA A 17 -32.70 -40.12 -30.83
C ALA A 17 -32.56 -40.29 -29.29
N LEU A 18 -33.70 -40.16 -28.58
CA LEU A 18 -34.02 -40.79 -27.27
C LEU A 18 -33.29 -40.24 -26.00
N PRO A 19 -33.80 -40.48 -24.77
CA PRO A 19 -34.89 -39.74 -24.10
C PRO A 19 -34.44 -38.95 -22.84
N GLN A 20 -35.30 -38.03 -22.40
CA GLN A 20 -35.18 -37.11 -21.26
C GLN A 20 -34.90 -37.79 -19.90
N ALA A 21 -33.72 -37.55 -19.33
CA ALA A 21 -33.49 -37.26 -17.92
C ALA A 21 -32.04 -36.76 -17.76
N GLU A 22 -31.82 -35.76 -16.90
CA GLU A 22 -30.51 -35.18 -16.54
C GLU A 22 -29.90 -34.13 -17.48
N HIS A 23 -30.48 -32.93 -17.51
CA HIS A 23 -29.72 -31.71 -17.81
C HIS A 23 -30.28 -30.51 -17.02
N ALA A 24 -29.69 -30.23 -15.86
CA ALA A 24 -29.78 -28.91 -15.21
C ALA A 24 -28.56 -28.69 -14.31
N ALA A 25 -27.36 -28.64 -14.91
CA ALA A 25 -26.16 -28.17 -14.23
C ALA A 25 -25.19 -27.52 -15.24
N PHE A 26 -25.66 -26.58 -16.06
CA PHE A 26 -24.74 -25.72 -16.82
C PHE A 26 -25.42 -24.41 -17.23
N LYS A 27 -25.63 -23.53 -16.26
CA LYS A 27 -25.74 -22.07 -16.45
C LYS A 27 -25.81 -21.43 -15.08
N ILE A 28 -24.70 -20.84 -14.64
CA ILE A 28 -24.54 -19.61 -13.84
C ILE A 28 -23.04 -19.56 -13.49
N ILE A 29 -22.25 -18.89 -14.31
CA ILE A 29 -21.08 -18.14 -13.85
C ILE A 29 -21.10 -16.86 -14.65
N LEU A 30 -21.47 -15.78 -13.97
CA LEU A 30 -21.00 -14.39 -14.12
C LEU A 30 -22.01 -13.49 -13.42
N ASN A 31 -21.88 -13.39 -12.10
CA ASN A 31 -21.92 -12.12 -11.38
C ASN A 31 -21.52 -12.35 -9.93
N ASN A 32 -20.45 -11.66 -9.53
CA ASN A 32 -19.87 -11.67 -8.21
C ASN A 32 -20.85 -11.12 -7.17
N HIS A 33 -21.31 -11.97 -6.26
CA HIS A 33 -21.57 -11.62 -4.87
C HIS A 33 -21.30 -12.87 -4.03
N TYR A 34 -20.20 -12.86 -3.27
CA TYR A 34 -19.92 -13.89 -2.28
C TYR A 34 -20.85 -13.69 -1.07
N SER A 35 -21.94 -14.43 -1.05
CA SER A 35 -22.60 -14.88 0.17
C SER A 35 -23.16 -16.27 -0.12
N LEU A 36 -22.46 -17.31 0.34
CA LEU A 36 -22.94 -18.69 0.32
C LEU A 36 -23.26 -19.07 1.76
N SER A 37 -24.49 -18.76 2.20
CA SER A 37 -25.13 -19.47 3.30
C SER A 37 -25.68 -20.78 2.76
N CYS A 38 -25.29 -21.90 3.37
CA CYS A 38 -25.88 -23.22 3.11
C CYS A 38 -27.36 -23.25 3.54
N GLU A 39 -28.27 -22.88 2.64
CA GLU A 39 -29.69 -23.20 2.75
C GLU A 39 -30.17 -23.91 1.48
N VAL A 40 -29.88 -25.20 1.37
CA VAL A 40 -30.59 -26.10 0.45
C VAL A 40 -30.80 -27.44 1.14
N TYR A 41 -31.64 -27.48 2.17
CA TYR A 41 -32.19 -28.73 2.72
C TYR A 41 -33.60 -28.45 3.25
N SER A 42 -34.56 -28.22 2.34
CA SER A 42 -35.98 -28.14 2.72
C SER A 42 -36.96 -28.63 1.64
N LEU A 43 -36.50 -29.17 0.51
CA LEU A 43 -37.39 -29.46 -0.63
C LEU A 43 -37.75 -30.93 -0.87
N PHE A 44 -37.32 -31.88 -0.03
CA PHE A 44 -37.52 -33.31 -0.35
C PHE A 44 -38.16 -34.22 0.70
N PHE A 45 -38.49 -33.76 1.91
CA PHE A 45 -39.24 -34.60 2.85
C PHE A 45 -40.30 -33.79 3.60
N GLY A 46 -41.55 -34.00 3.22
CA GLY A 46 -42.71 -33.38 3.86
C GLY A 46 -42.98 -33.97 5.24
N LEU A 47 -43.07 -33.10 6.25
CA LEU A 47 -43.74 -33.36 7.52
C LEU A 47 -44.53 -32.10 7.95
N PRO A 48 -45.66 -32.25 8.66
CA PRO A 48 -46.72 -31.24 8.69
C PRO A 48 -46.50 -30.11 9.70
N LYS A 49 -47.11 -28.96 9.39
CA LYS A 49 -47.12 -27.70 10.15
C LYS A 49 -47.57 -27.90 11.61
N GLY A 50 -46.76 -27.40 12.56
CA GLY A 50 -47.14 -27.24 13.96
C GLY A 50 -47.80 -25.89 14.23
N THR A 51 -48.82 -25.89 15.10
CA THR A 51 -49.47 -24.70 15.67
C THR A 51 -48.98 -24.47 17.10
N ILE A 52 -48.91 -23.20 17.49
CA ILE A 52 -48.33 -22.64 18.73
C ILE A 52 -49.17 -22.98 19.98
N ALA A 53 -48.51 -23.32 21.10
CA ALA A 53 -48.94 -22.97 22.46
C ALA A 53 -47.77 -23.09 23.48
N ASN A 54 -47.70 -22.16 24.42
CA ASN A 54 -46.73 -22.02 25.52
C ASN A 54 -47.51 -22.23 26.86
N PRO A 55 -46.92 -22.14 28.07
CA PRO A 55 -45.87 -22.94 28.72
C PRO A 55 -46.35 -23.56 30.07
N THR A 56 -45.86 -24.73 30.50
CA THR A 56 -45.85 -25.10 31.93
C THR A 56 -44.74 -26.08 32.31
N LYS A 57 -44.09 -25.75 33.43
CA LYS A 57 -43.16 -26.52 34.27
C LYS A 57 -43.31 -28.05 34.21
N VAL A 58 -42.22 -28.75 33.90
CA VAL A 58 -41.83 -30.00 34.58
C VAL A 58 -40.30 -30.13 34.50
N VAL A 59 -39.64 -30.24 35.65
CA VAL A 59 -38.28 -30.81 35.76
C VAL A 59 -38.45 -32.28 36.11
N PRO A 60 -37.73 -33.20 35.43
CA PRO A 60 -37.05 -34.23 36.22
C PRO A 60 -35.66 -34.61 35.67
N ARG A 61 -34.67 -34.50 36.57
CA ARG A 61 -33.75 -35.59 36.98
C ARG A 61 -33.11 -36.44 35.86
N LEU A 62 -31.91 -36.06 35.44
CA LEU A 62 -30.96 -36.96 34.76
C LEU A 62 -30.26 -37.85 35.80
N GLN A 63 -30.68 -39.10 35.91
CA GLN A 63 -29.89 -40.17 36.54
C GLN A 63 -28.99 -40.82 35.48
N PHE A 64 -27.74 -41.03 35.87
CA PHE A 64 -26.68 -41.64 35.09
C PHE A 64 -27.02 -43.08 34.67
N TYR A 65 -26.74 -43.42 33.41
CA TYR A 65 -26.41 -44.78 33.01
C TYR A 65 -25.13 -44.76 32.19
N ASN A 66 -24.09 -45.36 32.75
CA ASN A 66 -22.81 -45.61 32.09
C ASN A 66 -22.71 -47.12 31.84
N PRO A 67 -22.79 -47.60 30.59
CA PRO A 67 -22.26 -48.89 30.25
C PRO A 67 -21.02 -48.69 29.38
N LEU A 68 -19.85 -48.81 30.02
CA LEU A 68 -18.68 -49.35 29.35
C LEU A 68 -19.06 -50.75 28.84
N THR A 69 -19.10 -50.95 27.53
CA THR A 69 -18.29 -51.96 26.83
C THR A 69 -18.65 -52.11 25.35
N LYS A 70 -17.61 -52.45 24.59
CA LYS A 70 -17.57 -53.03 23.23
C LYS A 70 -17.57 -52.07 22.03
N HIS A 71 -16.36 -51.98 21.48
CA HIS A 71 -16.04 -51.56 20.11
C HIS A 71 -17.07 -52.03 19.08
N SER A 72 -17.82 -51.09 18.52
CA SER A 72 -18.24 -51.16 17.12
C SER A 72 -17.79 -49.86 16.46
N LYS A 73 -16.95 -49.98 15.43
CA LYS A 73 -16.60 -48.87 14.55
C LYS A 73 -17.86 -48.54 13.75
N LEU A 74 -18.73 -47.68 14.27
CA LEU A 74 -19.78 -47.08 13.44
C LEU A 74 -19.10 -46.26 12.34
N ALA A 75 -19.39 -46.62 11.08
CA ALA A 75 -19.02 -45.79 9.96
C ALA A 75 -19.66 -44.40 10.14
N PRO A 76 -18.93 -43.29 9.91
CA PRO A 76 -19.47 -41.95 10.09
C PRO A 76 -20.69 -41.76 9.20
N THR A 77 -21.76 -41.18 9.77
CA THR A 77 -23.00 -40.87 9.05
C THR A 77 -22.72 -39.93 7.87
N LEU A 78 -23.59 -39.93 6.85
CA LEU A 78 -23.44 -39.09 5.66
C LEU A 78 -23.27 -37.61 6.04
N GLU A 79 -23.98 -37.14 7.07
CA GLU A 79 -23.85 -35.80 7.66
C GLU A 79 -22.46 -35.53 8.25
N GLN A 80 -21.87 -36.48 8.99
CA GLN A 80 -20.53 -36.30 9.56
C GLN A 80 -19.45 -36.28 8.48
N LYS A 81 -19.64 -37.01 7.38
CA LYS A 81 -18.75 -36.96 6.20
C LYS A 81 -18.89 -35.63 5.47
N MET A 82 -20.11 -35.11 5.32
CA MET A 82 -20.36 -33.81 4.71
C MET A 82 -19.80 -32.65 5.56
N TRP A 83 -19.96 -32.70 6.89
CA TRP A 83 -19.39 -31.67 7.78
C TRP A 83 -17.87 -31.64 7.74
N LYS A 84 -17.22 -32.81 7.70
CA LYS A 84 -15.76 -32.90 7.51
C LYS A 84 -15.33 -32.41 6.13
N PHE A 85 -16.09 -32.73 5.08
CA PHE A 85 -15.83 -32.27 3.72
C PHE A 85 -15.97 -30.74 3.60
N CYS A 86 -17.02 -30.15 4.19
CA CYS A 86 -17.22 -28.71 4.26
C CYS A 86 -16.14 -28.01 5.11
N LEU A 87 -15.71 -28.59 6.24
CA LEU A 87 -14.58 -28.06 7.02
C LEU A 87 -13.25 -28.16 6.26
N THR A 88 -13.02 -29.24 5.51
CA THR A 88 -11.83 -29.33 4.65
C THR A 88 -11.90 -28.36 3.49
N ILE A 89 -13.05 -28.15 2.85
CA ILE A 89 -13.22 -27.14 1.80
C ILE A 89 -13.07 -25.73 2.38
N ALA A 90 -13.63 -25.43 3.55
CA ALA A 90 -13.41 -24.17 4.24
C ALA A 90 -11.92 -23.97 4.62
N ALA A 91 -11.23 -25.03 5.03
CA ALA A 91 -9.78 -25.01 5.27
C ALA A 91 -8.96 -24.85 3.97
N PHE A 92 -9.44 -25.37 2.84
CA PHE A 92 -8.82 -25.19 1.51
C PHE A 92 -9.11 -23.82 0.90
N ILE A 93 -10.29 -23.23 1.17
CA ILE A 93 -10.64 -21.84 0.78
C ILE A 93 -9.81 -20.83 1.60
N SER A 94 -9.44 -21.17 2.84
CA SER A 94 -8.53 -20.36 3.68
C SER A 94 -7.05 -20.47 3.27
N TYR A 95 -6.71 -21.30 2.28
CA TYR A 95 -5.41 -21.29 1.59
C TYR A 95 -5.48 -20.48 0.28
N GLY A 96 -6.18 -19.34 0.29
CA GLY A 96 -5.90 -18.29 -0.66
C GLY A 96 -4.48 -17.77 -0.38
N ASN A 97 -3.61 -17.75 -1.40
CA ASN A 97 -2.36 -17.00 -1.27
C ASN A 97 -2.71 -15.57 -0.84
N ALA A 98 -2.19 -15.13 0.31
CA ALA A 98 -2.41 -13.77 0.78
C ALA A 98 -1.99 -12.82 -0.33
N ARG A 99 -2.93 -11.99 -0.80
CA ARG A 99 -2.72 -11.05 -1.91
C ARG A 99 -1.59 -10.09 -1.54
N LEU A 100 -0.66 -9.83 -2.47
CA LEU A 100 0.36 -8.80 -2.26
C LEU A 100 -0.29 -7.42 -2.29
N GLY A 101 -0.04 -6.62 -1.27
CA GLY A 101 -0.65 -5.29 -1.13
C GLY A 101 -0.25 -4.58 0.15
N CYS A 102 -0.67 -3.32 0.30
CA CYS A 102 -0.59 -2.61 1.56
C CYS A 102 -1.49 -3.26 2.60
N LYS A 103 -1.00 -3.41 3.82
CA LYS A 103 -1.73 -4.01 4.94
C LYS A 103 -2.10 -2.97 5.98
N ASN A 104 -3.29 -3.08 6.56
CA ASN A 104 -3.70 -2.26 7.69
C ASN A 104 -3.20 -2.80 9.03
N MET A 105 -3.62 -2.16 10.13
CA MET A 105 -3.26 -2.54 11.49
C MET A 105 -3.79 -3.92 11.93
N ASN A 106 -4.76 -4.50 11.19
CA ASN A 106 -5.27 -5.85 11.39
C ASN A 106 -4.60 -6.88 10.47
N GLY A 107 -3.70 -6.45 9.58
CA GLY A 107 -3.08 -7.30 8.56
C GLY A 107 -3.95 -7.55 7.33
N GLU A 108 -5.04 -6.81 7.17
CA GLU A 108 -5.98 -6.91 6.04
C GLU A 108 -5.52 -6.01 4.89
N ASP A 109 -5.95 -6.33 3.66
CA ASP A 109 -5.64 -5.53 2.48
C ASP A 109 -6.31 -4.14 2.54
N VAL A 110 -5.54 -3.10 2.24
CA VAL A 110 -6.03 -1.73 2.05
C VAL A 110 -5.48 -1.11 0.78
N ASP A 111 -6.20 -0.14 0.24
CA ASP A 111 -5.89 0.47 -1.04
C ASP A 111 -4.63 1.35 -0.97
N TRP A 112 -4.50 2.13 0.11
CA TRP A 112 -3.32 2.90 0.42
C TRP A 112 -3.28 3.19 1.92
N PHE A 113 -2.09 3.52 2.42
CA PHE A 113 -1.96 4.17 3.73
C PHE A 113 -0.81 5.16 3.76
N ALA A 114 -0.94 6.17 4.60
CA ALA A 114 0.13 7.07 5.02
C ALA A 114 0.45 6.83 6.50
N ALA A 115 1.69 7.13 6.88
CA ALA A 115 2.10 7.09 8.28
C ALA A 115 3.19 8.11 8.58
N ILE A 116 3.16 8.64 9.82
CA ILE A 116 4.25 9.44 10.38
C ILE A 116 4.70 8.81 11.69
N LYS A 117 5.94 8.33 11.70
CA LYS A 117 6.63 7.86 12.91
C LYS A 117 7.05 9.07 13.73
N LEU A 118 6.80 9.09 15.04
CA LEU A 118 7.02 10.25 15.91
C LEU A 118 8.47 10.37 16.40
N PRO A 119 9.05 11.57 16.57
CA PRO A 119 10.39 11.69 17.13
C PRO A 119 10.42 11.33 18.63
N PRO A 120 11.56 10.87 19.16
CA PRO A 120 11.66 10.34 20.52
C PRO A 120 11.38 11.38 21.62
N GLY A 121 11.46 12.67 21.31
CA GLY A 121 11.18 13.76 22.25
C GLY A 121 9.69 13.93 22.60
N VAL A 122 8.78 13.46 21.74
CA VAL A 122 7.31 13.56 21.94
C VAL A 122 6.63 12.18 21.99
N ASP A 123 7.43 11.13 21.94
CA ASP A 123 6.99 9.73 21.92
C ASP A 123 7.42 8.99 23.19
N GLU A 124 6.44 8.44 23.88
CA GLU A 124 6.64 7.58 25.06
C GLU A 124 7.42 6.31 24.72
N ARG A 125 7.24 5.76 23.51
CA ARG A 125 7.98 4.59 23.01
C ARG A 125 9.34 4.94 22.38
N LYS A 126 9.86 6.15 22.67
CA LYS A 126 11.22 6.61 22.31
C LYS A 126 11.52 6.48 20.81
N GLY A 127 10.58 6.93 19.99
CA GLY A 127 10.70 6.99 18.55
C GLY A 127 10.28 5.70 17.85
N LYS A 128 9.31 4.97 18.43
CA LYS A 128 8.72 3.76 17.87
C LYS A 128 7.20 3.84 17.70
N SER A 129 6.53 4.85 18.29
CA SER A 129 5.13 5.11 17.99
C SER A 129 5.00 5.85 16.66
N PHE A 130 3.88 5.63 15.98
CA PHE A 130 3.55 6.30 14.74
C PHE A 130 2.04 6.55 14.68
N VAL A 131 1.67 7.59 13.95
CA VAL A 131 0.29 7.76 13.48
C VAL A 131 0.10 7.10 12.14
N TYR A 132 -1.10 6.62 11.91
CA TYR A 132 -1.52 5.82 10.76
C TYR A 132 -2.83 6.36 10.19
N PHE A 133 -2.94 6.36 8.87
CA PHE A 133 -4.16 6.73 8.15
C PHE A 133 -4.22 5.94 6.83
N ASP A 134 -5.23 5.08 6.68
CA ASP A 134 -5.55 4.37 5.44
C ASP A 134 -6.85 4.80 4.77
N SER A 135 -7.16 4.14 3.64
CA SER A 135 -8.35 4.38 2.83
C SER A 135 -9.69 4.16 3.54
N THR A 136 -9.71 3.55 4.72
CA THR A 136 -10.91 3.19 5.49
C THR A 136 -11.20 4.14 6.66
N GLN A 137 -10.28 5.06 6.96
CA GLN A 137 -10.36 5.97 8.10
C GLN A 137 -10.75 7.40 7.69
N ASP A 138 -10.91 8.27 8.69
CA ASP A 138 -11.23 9.70 8.50
C ASP A 138 -10.09 10.65 8.89
N GLY A 139 -8.98 10.14 9.43
CA GLY A 139 -7.83 10.94 9.83
C GLY A 139 -6.77 10.13 10.56
N TRP A 140 -5.81 10.83 11.18
CA TRP A 140 -4.75 10.20 11.95
C TRP A 140 -5.29 9.43 13.16
N GLU A 141 -4.86 8.18 13.29
CA GLU A 141 -4.99 7.40 14.51
C GLU A 141 -3.61 7.00 15.03
N MET A 142 -3.44 7.01 16.35
CA MET A 142 -2.24 6.45 16.97
C MET A 142 -2.24 4.94 16.79
N SER A 143 -1.16 4.39 16.24
CA SER A 143 -1.00 2.94 16.16
C SER A 143 -0.92 2.32 17.56
N PRO A 144 -1.73 1.27 17.86
CA PRO A 144 -1.57 0.49 19.09
C PRO A 144 -0.24 -0.28 19.13
N GLU A 145 0.26 -0.68 17.96
CA GLU A 145 1.51 -1.42 17.78
C GLU A 145 2.70 -0.48 17.60
N ALA A 146 3.87 -0.89 18.09
CA ALA A 146 5.11 -0.17 17.79
C ALA A 146 5.53 -0.47 16.35
N ILE A 147 6.24 0.46 15.70
CA ILE A 147 6.65 0.30 14.30
C ILE A 147 7.56 -0.92 14.08
N ASP A 148 8.29 -1.40 15.09
CA ASP A 148 9.12 -2.62 15.03
C ASP A 148 8.31 -3.93 15.16
N SER A 149 6.99 -3.85 15.40
CA SER A 149 6.10 -5.00 15.47
C SER A 149 5.72 -5.50 14.08
N ASN A 150 5.81 -6.82 13.85
CA ASN A 150 5.26 -7.47 12.66
C ASN A 150 3.73 -7.34 12.55
N LYS A 151 3.04 -6.98 13.65
CA LYS A 151 1.60 -6.75 13.67
C LYS A 151 1.21 -5.32 13.29
N SER A 152 2.18 -4.41 13.20
CA SER A 152 1.91 -3.06 12.68
C SER A 152 1.59 -3.13 11.18
N ALA A 153 0.82 -2.17 10.66
CA ALA A 153 0.55 -2.06 9.22
C ALA A 153 1.83 -2.10 8.36
N ILE A 154 2.85 -1.37 8.80
CA ILE A 154 4.17 -1.31 8.13
C ILE A 154 4.88 -2.67 8.22
N GLY A 155 4.81 -3.33 9.39
CA GLY A 155 5.34 -4.67 9.62
C GLY A 155 4.68 -5.72 8.75
N ALA A 156 3.36 -5.79 8.79
CA ALA A 156 2.57 -6.71 7.98
C ALA A 156 2.83 -6.51 6.48
N THR A 157 2.92 -5.25 6.03
CA THR A 157 3.20 -4.92 4.63
C THR A 157 4.59 -5.38 4.20
N ILE A 158 5.64 -5.00 4.94
CA ILE A 158 7.02 -5.31 4.54
C ILE A 158 7.36 -6.78 4.74
N ASN A 159 6.75 -7.46 5.72
CA ASN A 159 7.02 -8.88 5.98
C ASN A 159 6.69 -9.78 4.77
N GLN A 160 5.82 -9.31 3.86
CA GLN A 160 5.51 -10.01 2.60
C GLN A 160 6.75 -10.28 1.74
N ILE A 161 7.83 -9.48 1.81
CA ILE A 161 8.99 -9.61 0.92
C ILE A 161 9.99 -10.73 1.31
N TYR A 162 9.91 -11.28 2.53
CA TYR A 162 10.90 -12.23 3.04
C TYR A 162 10.57 -13.71 2.73
N GLY A 163 9.33 -14.00 2.33
CA GLY A 163 8.83 -15.36 2.08
C GLY A 163 8.28 -15.57 0.66
N ILE A 164 8.66 -14.72 -0.30
CA ILE A 164 8.11 -14.71 -1.66
C ILE A 164 8.58 -15.89 -2.52
N ASP A 165 7.72 -16.30 -3.45
CA ASP A 165 8.13 -17.09 -4.61
C ASP A 165 8.90 -16.19 -5.59
N LYS A 166 10.23 -16.30 -5.57
CA LYS A 166 11.13 -15.52 -6.43
C LYS A 166 10.93 -15.77 -7.92
N MET A 167 10.29 -16.87 -8.34
CA MET A 167 10.02 -17.10 -9.77
C MET A 167 8.83 -16.30 -10.27
N ARG A 168 7.89 -15.95 -9.37
CA ARG A 168 6.62 -15.31 -9.72
C ARG A 168 6.44 -13.90 -9.16
N THR A 169 7.40 -13.43 -8.37
CA THR A 169 7.27 -12.17 -7.64
C THR A 169 8.43 -11.24 -7.98
N PHE A 170 8.16 -10.07 -8.54
CA PHE A 170 9.12 -8.97 -8.57
C PHE A 170 9.27 -8.39 -7.16
N THR A 171 10.50 -8.06 -6.75
CA THR A 171 10.74 -7.36 -5.49
C THR A 171 11.94 -6.45 -5.60
N ILE A 172 11.86 -5.28 -4.99
CA ILE A 172 12.95 -4.32 -4.91
C ILE A 172 12.89 -3.58 -3.57
N ALA A 173 14.03 -3.46 -2.90
CA ALA A 173 14.23 -2.47 -1.86
C ALA A 173 15.40 -1.57 -2.26
N TYR A 174 15.18 -0.26 -2.18
CA TYR A 174 16.15 0.75 -2.53
C TYR A 174 16.30 1.74 -1.37
N ASN A 175 17.54 2.13 -1.11
CA ASN A 175 17.86 3.07 -0.04
C ASN A 175 19.27 3.61 -0.32
N ASP A 176 19.44 4.93 -0.32
CA ASP A 176 20.76 5.52 -0.50
C ASP A 176 21.65 5.39 0.74
N ASP A 177 21.07 5.17 1.92
CA ASP A 177 21.74 4.82 3.18
C ASP A 177 21.27 3.42 3.62
N SER A 178 21.72 2.39 2.90
CA SER A 178 21.20 1.02 2.99
C SER A 178 21.81 0.20 4.14
N PRO A 179 21.16 -0.88 4.61
CA PRO A 179 21.71 -1.75 5.65
C PRO A 179 23.03 -2.46 5.29
N VAL A 180 23.42 -2.45 4.02
CA VAL A 180 24.55 -3.24 3.49
C VAL A 180 25.76 -2.40 3.12
N LYS A 181 25.58 -1.09 2.90
CA LYS A 181 26.60 -0.19 2.36
C LYS A 181 26.39 1.22 2.87
N ALA A 182 27.50 1.93 3.05
CA ALA A 182 27.51 3.35 3.36
C ALA A 182 26.81 4.18 2.27
N VAL A 183 26.48 5.43 2.63
CA VAL A 183 25.67 6.34 1.82
C VAL A 183 26.19 6.50 0.39
N ASP A 184 25.33 6.26 -0.61
CA ASP A 184 25.60 6.55 -2.02
C ASP A 184 25.18 8.00 -2.36
N SER A 185 26.13 8.92 -2.24
CA SER A 185 25.92 10.34 -2.52
C SER A 185 25.88 10.68 -4.02
N ASN A 186 26.25 9.75 -4.90
CA ASN A 186 26.33 9.98 -6.36
C ASN A 186 25.01 9.67 -7.09
N ARG A 187 24.04 9.10 -6.36
CA ARG A 187 22.71 8.67 -6.82
C ARG A 187 21.60 9.42 -6.09
N GLY A 188 20.36 8.96 -6.27
CA GLY A 188 19.19 9.59 -5.67
C GLY A 188 19.20 9.60 -4.15
N HIS A 189 18.65 10.65 -3.54
CA HIS A 189 18.19 10.57 -2.15
C HIS A 189 16.80 9.96 -2.20
N SER A 190 16.73 8.63 -2.13
CA SER A 190 15.50 7.89 -2.43
C SER A 190 15.44 6.60 -1.64
N LYS A 191 14.27 6.28 -1.09
CA LYS A 191 14.10 5.03 -0.34
C LYS A 191 12.69 4.47 -0.50
N GLY A 192 12.61 3.15 -0.58
CA GLY A 192 11.33 2.49 -0.72
C GLY A 192 11.44 1.00 -0.96
N VAL A 193 10.27 0.37 -1.01
CA VAL A 193 10.10 -1.07 -1.17
C VAL A 193 8.95 -1.31 -2.13
N ALA A 194 9.11 -2.22 -3.08
CA ALA A 194 8.02 -2.69 -3.92
C ALA A 194 8.08 -4.21 -4.05
N ALA A 195 6.90 -4.83 -4.09
CA ALA A 195 6.75 -6.24 -4.41
C ALA A 195 5.46 -6.45 -5.21
N PHE A 196 5.54 -7.19 -6.30
CA PHE A 196 4.45 -7.43 -7.24
C PHE A 196 4.45 -8.89 -7.68
N ASP A 197 3.26 -9.51 -7.68
CA ASP A 197 3.00 -10.72 -8.44
C ASP A 197 2.52 -10.35 -9.85
N ASN A 198 1.95 -11.30 -10.60
CA ASN A 198 1.52 -11.05 -11.97
C ASN A 198 0.31 -10.11 -12.08
N ASP A 199 -0.45 -9.93 -11.01
CA ASP A 199 -1.72 -9.22 -11.02
C ASP A 199 -1.62 -7.89 -10.25
N VAL A 200 -1.04 -7.93 -9.05
CA VAL A 200 -1.00 -6.81 -8.11
C VAL A 200 0.28 -6.77 -7.28
N GLY A 201 0.44 -5.69 -6.55
CA GLY A 201 1.48 -5.54 -5.55
C GLY A 201 1.31 -4.31 -4.71
N PHE A 202 2.37 -3.96 -3.99
CA PHE A 202 2.47 -2.69 -3.32
C PHE A 202 3.75 -1.96 -3.72
N TRP A 203 3.67 -0.63 -3.62
CA TRP A 203 4.83 0.24 -3.65
C TRP A 203 4.80 1.20 -2.46
N MET A 204 5.87 1.18 -1.67
CA MET A 204 6.07 2.03 -0.51
C MET A 204 7.23 3.00 -0.73
N VAL A 205 6.98 4.28 -0.49
CA VAL A 205 7.97 5.36 -0.47
C VAL A 205 8.14 5.82 0.98
N HIS A 206 9.39 6.00 1.44
CA HIS A 206 9.66 6.34 2.84
C HIS A 206 10.95 7.13 3.06
N SER A 207 11.09 7.76 4.24
CA SER A 207 12.29 8.51 4.59
C SER A 207 13.32 7.75 5.46
N ILE A 208 13.00 6.53 5.90
CA ILE A 208 13.76 5.75 6.91
C ILE A 208 15.12 5.22 6.40
N PRO A 209 16.26 5.65 6.94
CA PRO A 209 17.57 5.09 6.59
C PRO A 209 17.73 3.67 7.12
N ASN A 210 18.49 2.83 6.41
CA ASN A 210 18.80 1.44 6.75
C ASN A 210 17.55 0.53 6.83
N PHE A 211 16.50 0.86 6.08
CA PHE A 211 15.26 0.10 6.01
C PHE A 211 14.97 -0.34 4.56
N PRO A 212 14.34 -1.51 4.35
CA PRO A 212 14.11 -2.58 5.33
C PRO A 212 15.37 -3.44 5.60
N PRO A 213 15.42 -4.20 6.71
CA PRO A 213 16.46 -5.22 6.93
C PRO A 213 16.41 -6.33 5.86
N LEU A 214 17.47 -7.14 5.73
CA LEU A 214 17.56 -8.14 4.63
C LEU A 214 16.83 -9.46 4.88
N LYS A 215 16.67 -9.89 6.13
CA LYS A 215 16.28 -11.28 6.45
C LYS A 215 14.88 -11.42 7.03
N LYS A 216 14.46 -10.46 7.84
CA LYS A 216 13.18 -10.43 8.53
C LYS A 216 12.82 -8.98 8.83
N TYR A 217 11.53 -8.73 9.04
CA TYR A 217 11.08 -7.42 9.45
C TYR A 217 11.67 -7.04 10.82
N ASP A 218 12.13 -5.80 10.90
CA ASP A 218 12.55 -5.10 12.11
C ASP A 218 12.65 -3.61 11.74
N TYR A 219 12.67 -2.73 12.75
CA TYR A 219 12.85 -1.30 12.56
C TYR A 219 14.27 -0.86 12.94
N PRO A 220 15.03 -0.25 12.02
CA PRO A 220 16.42 0.07 12.27
C PRO A 220 16.56 1.18 13.32
N LYS A 221 17.58 1.07 14.17
CA LYS A 221 17.91 2.09 15.20
C LYS A 221 18.14 3.50 14.62
N SER A 222 18.54 3.61 13.35
CA SER A 222 18.63 4.89 12.63
C SER A 222 17.26 5.59 12.51
N GLY A 223 16.19 4.83 12.29
CA GLY A 223 14.83 5.36 12.13
C GLY A 223 14.21 5.90 13.42
N THR A 224 14.71 5.51 14.59
CA THR A 224 14.10 5.93 15.87
C THR A 224 14.42 7.37 16.25
N ARG A 225 15.45 7.98 15.66
CA ARG A 225 15.99 9.29 16.07
C ARG A 225 15.13 10.49 15.71
N PHE A 226 14.40 10.40 14.61
CA PHE A 226 13.64 11.50 14.03
C PHE A 226 12.26 11.03 13.61
N ALA A 227 11.35 11.97 13.35
CA ALA A 227 10.13 11.63 12.63
C ALA A 227 10.45 11.13 11.21
N GLN A 228 9.58 10.27 10.68
CA GLN A 228 9.74 9.65 9.37
C GLN A 228 8.37 9.50 8.70
N SER A 229 8.28 9.78 7.40
CA SER A 229 7.06 9.60 6.60
C SER A 229 7.12 8.31 5.79
N LEU A 230 5.95 7.71 5.58
CA LEU A 230 5.72 6.59 4.69
C LEU A 230 4.41 6.80 3.90
N LEU A 231 4.40 6.36 2.64
CA LEU A 231 3.20 6.18 1.83
C LEU A 231 3.28 4.80 1.17
N CYS A 232 2.23 4.00 1.33
CA CYS A 232 2.06 2.73 0.64
C CYS A 232 0.87 2.83 -0.31
N LEU A 233 1.06 2.37 -1.55
CA LEU A 233 0.01 2.23 -2.56
C LEU A 233 -0.11 0.76 -2.97
N SER A 234 -1.32 0.20 -2.88
CA SER A 234 -1.65 -1.07 -3.53
C SER A 234 -1.95 -0.79 -5.00
N LEU A 235 -1.26 -1.47 -5.90
CA LEU A 235 -1.25 -1.16 -7.33
C LEU A 235 -1.44 -2.43 -8.16
N SER A 236 -2.08 -2.29 -9.33
CA SER A 236 -2.02 -3.33 -10.36
C SER A 236 -0.60 -3.41 -10.92
N THR A 237 -0.18 -4.62 -11.32
CA THR A 237 1.10 -4.83 -12.01
C THR A 237 1.22 -4.03 -13.31
N ASN A 238 0.12 -3.56 -13.90
CA ASN A 238 0.12 -2.62 -15.03
C ASN A 238 0.79 -1.27 -14.70
N ALA A 239 0.77 -0.83 -13.44
CA ALA A 239 1.43 0.40 -13.01
C ALA A 239 2.96 0.23 -12.86
N LEU A 240 3.50 -1.00 -13.00
CA LEU A 240 4.88 -1.29 -12.64
C LEU A 240 5.89 -0.59 -13.55
N GLU A 241 5.59 -0.38 -14.83
CA GLU A 241 6.47 0.40 -15.71
C GLU A 241 6.49 1.88 -15.31
N ASP A 242 5.37 2.44 -14.86
CA ASP A 242 5.31 3.80 -14.34
C ASP A 242 6.12 3.95 -13.06
N VAL A 243 6.02 2.98 -12.15
CA VAL A 243 6.86 2.90 -10.95
C VAL A 243 8.35 2.75 -11.31
N GLY A 244 8.68 1.91 -12.29
CA GLY A 244 10.05 1.71 -12.75
C GLY A 244 10.65 2.96 -13.40
N GLN A 245 9.87 3.72 -14.16
CA GLN A 245 10.30 4.99 -14.75
C GLN A 245 10.50 6.07 -13.69
N TYR A 246 9.61 6.13 -12.68
CA TYR A 246 9.84 6.96 -11.50
C TYR A 246 11.20 6.63 -10.87
N MET A 247 11.47 5.34 -10.59
CA MET A 247 12.70 4.86 -9.96
C MET A 247 13.95 5.17 -10.79
N ARG A 248 13.85 5.01 -12.12
CA ARG A 248 14.93 5.28 -13.07
C ARG A 248 15.34 6.74 -13.06
N PHE A 249 14.38 7.67 -13.14
CA PHE A 249 14.65 9.10 -13.08
C PHE A 249 15.10 9.55 -11.69
N ALA A 250 14.51 8.99 -10.63
CA ALA A 250 14.94 9.22 -9.26
C ALA A 250 16.37 8.71 -8.99
N GLN A 251 16.93 7.88 -9.88
CA GLN A 251 18.22 7.22 -9.73
C GLN A 251 18.34 6.44 -8.43
N VAL A 252 17.31 5.64 -8.13
CA VAL A 252 17.28 4.87 -6.89
C VAL A 252 18.49 3.96 -6.74
N THR A 253 18.80 3.58 -5.50
CA THR A 253 19.92 2.70 -5.17
C THR A 253 19.39 1.36 -4.63
N PRO A 254 19.14 0.36 -5.51
CA PRO A 254 18.72 -0.96 -5.07
C PRO A 254 19.81 -1.62 -4.24
N PHE A 255 19.39 -2.31 -3.17
CA PHE A 255 20.23 -3.15 -2.33
C PHE A 255 19.66 -4.56 -2.10
N LEU A 256 18.36 -4.74 -2.38
CA LEU A 256 17.70 -6.03 -2.50
C LEU A 256 16.87 -5.97 -3.78
N SER A 257 16.99 -6.99 -4.64
CA SER A 257 16.20 -7.04 -5.87
C SER A 257 16.01 -8.47 -6.36
N ASN A 258 14.82 -8.75 -6.88
CA ASN A 258 14.46 -9.94 -7.64
C ASN A 258 13.63 -9.50 -8.85
N LEU A 259 14.11 -9.77 -10.07
CA LEU A 259 13.47 -9.35 -11.32
C LEU A 259 13.33 -10.56 -12.28
N PRO A 260 12.25 -11.34 -12.16
CA PRO A 260 11.96 -12.44 -13.08
C PRO A 260 11.76 -11.94 -14.52
N ASP A 261 11.97 -12.81 -15.51
CA ASP A 261 11.93 -12.44 -16.93
C ASP A 261 10.58 -11.89 -17.38
N SER A 262 9.46 -12.39 -16.84
CA SER A 262 8.12 -11.87 -17.13
C SER A 262 8.01 -10.38 -16.79
N PHE A 263 8.56 -9.95 -15.67
CA PHE A 263 8.54 -8.55 -15.24
C PHE A 263 9.48 -7.65 -16.04
N LYS A 264 10.53 -8.20 -16.68
CA LYS A 264 11.36 -7.44 -17.63
C LYS A 264 10.57 -7.02 -18.87
N VAL A 265 9.56 -7.82 -19.25
CA VAL A 265 8.67 -7.51 -20.37
C VAL A 265 7.61 -6.50 -19.93
N VAL A 266 7.00 -6.69 -18.76
CA VAL A 266 5.96 -5.81 -18.21
C VAL A 266 6.50 -4.41 -17.90
N ALA A 267 7.70 -4.33 -17.31
CA ALA A 267 8.32 -3.08 -16.89
C ALA A 267 9.82 -3.04 -17.29
N PRO A 268 10.12 -2.80 -18.58
CA PRO A 268 11.49 -2.80 -19.09
C PRO A 268 12.42 -1.81 -18.38
N SER A 269 11.87 -0.70 -17.86
CA SER A 269 12.65 0.30 -17.11
C SER A 269 13.31 -0.28 -15.86
N LEU A 270 12.76 -1.34 -15.27
CA LEU A 270 13.33 -1.99 -14.07
C LEU A 270 14.67 -2.67 -14.35
N VAL A 271 14.94 -3.06 -15.61
CA VAL A 271 16.26 -3.58 -15.99
C VAL A 271 17.32 -2.51 -15.80
N ASP A 272 17.05 -1.27 -16.22
CA ASP A 272 17.95 -0.14 -15.99
C ASP A 272 18.07 0.19 -14.50
N VAL A 273 16.97 0.13 -13.74
CA VAL A 273 16.96 0.39 -12.30
C VAL A 273 17.84 -0.59 -11.53
N VAL A 274 17.64 -1.91 -11.72
CA VAL A 274 18.39 -2.96 -11.03
C VAL A 274 19.88 -2.90 -11.39
N ASN A 275 20.20 -2.61 -12.65
CA ASN A 275 21.58 -2.43 -13.12
C ASN A 275 22.16 -1.05 -12.78
N LYS A 276 21.41 -0.18 -12.08
CA LYS A 276 21.81 1.17 -11.71
C LYS A 276 22.22 2.03 -12.92
N LYS A 277 21.71 1.72 -14.12
CA LYS A 277 22.01 2.45 -15.35
C LYS A 277 21.45 3.86 -15.27
N SER A 278 22.27 4.84 -15.60
CA SER A 278 21.86 6.25 -15.66
C SER A 278 21.29 6.59 -17.03
N LEU A 279 20.61 7.75 -17.11
CA LEU A 279 20.31 8.41 -18.37
C LEU A 279 21.59 8.57 -19.22
N SER A 280 21.43 8.50 -20.54
CA SER A 280 22.50 8.65 -21.51
C SER A 280 23.11 10.06 -21.47
N ASN A 281 24.29 10.23 -22.05
CA ASN A 281 24.90 11.55 -22.16
C ASN A 281 24.16 12.47 -23.12
N SER A 282 23.45 11.92 -24.11
CA SER A 282 22.63 12.66 -25.07
C SER A 282 21.24 13.02 -24.55
N ASP A 283 20.80 12.48 -23.41
CA ASP A 283 19.48 12.77 -22.86
C ASP A 283 19.40 14.24 -22.42
N THR A 284 18.30 14.91 -22.79
CA THR A 284 18.02 16.32 -22.46
C THR A 284 16.85 16.49 -21.50
N ILE A 285 16.07 15.42 -21.26
CA ILE A 285 14.94 15.40 -20.34
C ILE A 285 15.39 14.76 -19.03
N PHE A 286 15.29 15.51 -17.93
CA PHE A 286 15.79 15.09 -16.61
C PHE A 286 14.70 14.95 -15.55
N THR A 287 13.43 14.95 -15.96
CA THR A 287 12.26 14.81 -15.08
C THR A 287 11.25 13.87 -15.71
N THR A 288 10.45 13.21 -14.88
CA THR A 288 9.29 12.45 -15.31
C THR A 288 8.13 12.61 -14.34
N ILE A 289 6.91 12.56 -14.88
CA ILE A 289 5.65 12.55 -14.13
C ILE A 289 4.91 11.31 -14.60
N ARG A 290 4.56 10.41 -13.67
CA ARG A 290 3.83 9.19 -13.98
C ARG A 290 2.51 9.18 -13.24
N GLY A 291 1.41 9.02 -13.98
CA GLY A 291 0.09 8.82 -13.40
C GLY A 291 0.00 7.43 -12.81
N LEU A 292 -0.60 7.31 -11.64
CA LEU A 292 -0.81 6.06 -10.92
C LEU A 292 -2.24 6.03 -10.44
N GLU A 293 -2.79 4.82 -10.38
CA GLU A 293 -4.12 4.58 -9.84
C GLU A 293 -4.00 3.37 -8.92
N THR A 294 -4.49 3.53 -7.69
CA THR A 294 -4.57 2.43 -6.73
C THR A 294 -5.66 1.43 -7.13
N LEU A 295 -5.73 0.28 -6.46
CA LEU A 295 -6.68 -0.78 -6.80
C LEU A 295 -8.15 -0.33 -6.70
N ASP A 296 -8.47 0.57 -5.77
CA ASP A 296 -9.80 1.14 -5.57
C ASP A 296 -9.95 2.52 -6.24
N GLY A 297 -9.08 2.84 -7.22
CA GLY A 297 -9.27 4.00 -8.10
C GLY A 297 -8.77 5.34 -7.55
N LYS A 298 -7.98 5.35 -6.46
CA LYS A 298 -7.40 6.59 -5.95
C LYS A 298 -6.29 7.07 -6.88
N ARG A 299 -6.39 8.32 -7.33
CA ARG A 299 -5.42 8.94 -8.21
C ARG A 299 -4.17 9.34 -7.45
N ALA A 300 -3.02 8.95 -7.97
CA ALA A 300 -1.71 9.39 -7.52
C ALA A 300 -0.81 9.78 -8.70
N ARG A 301 0.25 10.52 -8.42
CA ARG A 301 1.26 10.95 -9.40
C ARG A 301 2.65 10.82 -8.81
N GLY A 302 3.52 10.07 -9.47
CA GLY A 302 4.95 10.00 -9.16
C GLY A 302 5.72 11.10 -9.89
N PHE A 303 6.33 12.02 -9.15
CA PHE A 303 7.23 13.06 -9.67
C PHE A 303 8.66 12.69 -9.35
N SER A 304 9.51 12.47 -10.34
CA SER A 304 10.94 12.27 -10.09
C SER A 304 11.84 13.06 -11.01
N LYS A 305 13.01 13.41 -10.46
CA LYS A 305 14.08 14.14 -11.13
C LYS A 305 15.37 13.35 -11.10
N HIS A 306 16.13 13.49 -12.19
CA HIS A 306 17.51 13.05 -12.31
C HIS A 306 18.46 14.12 -11.75
N LYS A 307 19.68 13.72 -11.34
CA LYS A 307 20.69 14.65 -10.80
C LYS A 307 21.08 15.81 -11.72
N LYS A 308 20.82 15.70 -13.02
CA LYS A 308 21.04 16.75 -14.02
C LYS A 308 19.93 17.82 -14.06
N PHE A 309 18.80 17.63 -13.37
CA PHE A 309 17.71 18.62 -13.32
C PHE A 309 18.16 19.96 -12.72
N GLY A 310 19.01 19.93 -11.68
CA GLY A 310 19.73 21.12 -11.21
C GLY A 310 18.89 22.15 -10.43
N ALA A 311 17.63 21.85 -10.09
CA ALA A 311 16.73 22.78 -9.42
C ALA A 311 15.94 22.15 -8.24
N ASP A 312 15.13 22.96 -7.54
CA ASP A 312 14.31 22.53 -6.39
C ASP A 312 13.19 21.60 -6.85
N LEU A 313 13.08 20.43 -6.21
CA LEU A 313 12.04 19.46 -6.54
C LEU A 313 10.63 20.05 -6.33
N TRP A 314 10.45 20.81 -5.25
CA TRP A 314 9.13 21.30 -4.86
C TRP A 314 8.74 22.55 -5.66
N TYR A 315 9.57 23.60 -5.59
CA TYR A 315 9.27 24.89 -6.22
C TYR A 315 9.41 24.88 -7.74
N ASP A 316 10.38 24.14 -8.29
CA ASP A 316 10.64 24.17 -9.73
C ASP A 316 9.91 23.07 -10.51
N PHE A 317 9.40 22.04 -9.83
CA PHE A 317 8.78 20.89 -10.48
C PHE A 317 7.40 20.52 -9.94
N ILE A 318 7.25 20.13 -8.67
CA ILE A 318 5.97 19.61 -8.15
C ILE A 318 4.88 20.69 -8.10
N ALA A 319 5.10 21.79 -7.39
CA ALA A 319 4.06 22.81 -7.18
C ALA A 319 3.53 23.42 -8.50
N PRO A 320 4.38 23.74 -9.51
CA PRO A 320 3.89 24.19 -10.81
C PRO A 320 3.10 23.15 -11.60
N ASN A 321 3.43 21.87 -11.48
CA ASN A 321 2.69 20.81 -12.18
C ASN A 321 1.39 20.43 -11.45
N LEU A 322 1.31 20.67 -10.15
CA LEU A 322 0.06 20.59 -9.38
C LEU A 322 -0.78 21.87 -9.47
N LYS A 323 -0.18 22.99 -9.92
CA LYS A 323 -0.79 24.32 -9.99
C LYS A 323 -1.35 24.78 -8.64
N THR A 324 -0.62 24.51 -7.57
CA THR A 324 -1.01 24.88 -6.21
C THR A 324 0.19 25.28 -5.35
N PRO A 325 0.08 26.32 -4.50
CA PRO A 325 1.06 26.54 -3.45
C PRO A 325 1.12 25.35 -2.48
N MET A 326 2.28 25.11 -1.87
CA MET A 326 2.51 23.96 -0.99
C MET A 326 3.21 24.34 0.30
N ALA A 327 2.80 23.74 1.42
CA ALA A 327 3.61 23.67 2.63
C ALA A 327 4.42 22.36 2.61
N VAL A 328 5.72 22.46 2.85
CA VAL A 328 6.66 21.34 2.70
C VAL A 328 7.49 21.17 3.98
N GLU A 329 7.39 19.99 4.57
CA GLU A 329 8.30 19.50 5.59
C GLU A 329 9.34 18.60 4.93
N THR A 330 10.61 18.93 5.12
CA THR A 330 11.73 18.06 4.78
C THR A 330 12.89 18.36 5.71
N TRP A 331 13.75 17.37 5.95
CA TRP A 331 14.94 17.54 6.76
C TRP A 331 15.79 18.77 6.37
N ARG A 332 15.87 19.72 7.29
CA ARG A 332 16.64 20.98 7.20
C ARG A 332 17.79 21.07 8.22
N SER A 333 18.01 20.02 9.01
CA SER A 333 19.09 19.94 10.01
C SER A 333 20.41 19.40 9.45
N GLY A 334 20.57 19.35 8.13
CA GLY A 334 21.84 18.98 7.48
C GLY A 334 22.81 20.15 7.39
N SER A 335 24.09 19.87 7.09
CA SER A 335 25.13 20.91 6.90
C SER A 335 24.96 21.74 5.62
N GLY A 336 24.02 21.38 4.74
CA GLY A 336 23.75 22.09 3.50
C GLY A 336 23.00 23.41 3.72
N LYS A 337 23.14 24.35 2.77
CA LYS A 337 22.31 25.55 2.73
C LYS A 337 20.89 25.19 2.33
N ASP A 338 19.94 25.48 3.21
CA ASP A 338 18.51 25.32 2.93
C ASP A 338 18.08 26.17 1.72
N VAL A 339 17.09 25.67 0.99
CA VAL A 339 16.50 26.40 -0.15
C VAL A 339 15.75 27.64 0.34
N GLY A 340 15.07 27.50 1.48
CA GLY A 340 14.18 28.50 2.06
C GLY A 340 12.83 28.56 1.35
N THR A 341 11.87 29.21 1.99
CA THR A 341 10.58 29.52 1.38
C THR A 341 10.75 30.29 0.08
N LYS A 342 9.98 29.89 -0.94
CA LYS A 342 10.02 30.48 -2.29
C LYS A 342 8.66 31.08 -2.63
N CYS A 343 8.69 32.33 -3.09
CA CYS A 343 7.50 33.13 -3.33
C CYS A 343 7.52 33.81 -4.70
N GLY A 344 6.34 33.97 -5.30
CA GLY A 344 6.10 34.92 -6.40
C GLY A 344 6.17 34.32 -7.81
N LYS A 345 7.37 34.01 -8.33
CA LYS A 345 7.55 33.69 -9.78
C LYS A 345 6.78 32.44 -10.24
N LYS A 346 6.47 31.56 -9.30
CA LYS A 346 5.72 30.32 -9.45
C LYS A 346 4.84 30.18 -8.20
N GLU A 347 4.15 29.05 -8.09
CA GLU A 347 3.42 28.60 -6.93
C GLU A 347 4.32 28.65 -5.68
N ASN A 348 3.84 29.32 -4.64
CA ASN A 348 4.62 29.50 -3.42
C ASN A 348 4.89 28.14 -2.77
N VAL A 349 6.10 27.93 -2.27
CA VAL A 349 6.45 26.74 -1.51
C VAL A 349 7.05 27.15 -0.18
N TYR A 350 6.28 26.92 0.88
CA TYR A 350 6.57 27.27 2.27
C TYR A 350 7.33 26.14 2.96
N ASP A 351 8.31 26.51 3.80
CA ASP A 351 8.97 25.53 4.66
C ASP A 351 8.23 25.42 5.99
N VAL A 352 7.78 24.21 6.33
CA VAL A 352 7.21 23.91 7.65
C VAL A 352 8.30 24.02 8.72
N ASN A 353 7.95 24.63 9.85
CA ASN A 353 8.82 24.80 11.02
C ASN A 353 8.40 23.89 12.18
N THR A 354 7.09 23.73 12.38
CA THR A 354 6.53 22.82 13.39
C THR A 354 5.45 21.94 12.79
N VAL A 355 5.44 20.69 13.22
CA VAL A 355 4.42 19.70 12.89
C VAL A 355 3.62 19.43 14.15
N ASN A 356 2.29 19.41 14.05
CA ASN A 356 1.38 19.09 15.15
C ASN A 356 0.51 17.89 14.75
N ILE A 357 0.66 16.77 15.46
CA ILE A 357 -0.09 15.55 15.18
C ILE A 357 -0.75 15.10 16.47
N LEU A 358 -2.08 15.06 16.50
CA LEU A 358 -2.87 14.60 17.65
C LEU A 358 -2.43 15.26 18.98
N GLY A 359 -2.18 16.58 18.94
CA GLY A 359 -1.73 17.36 20.10
C GLY A 359 -0.25 17.25 20.43
N LYS A 360 0.53 16.45 19.69
CA LYS A 360 1.99 16.34 19.83
C LYS A 360 2.67 17.26 18.83
N THR A 361 3.33 18.30 19.34
CA THR A 361 4.07 19.27 18.51
C THR A 361 5.57 19.01 18.55
N PHE A 362 6.22 19.01 17.39
CA PHE A 362 7.67 18.90 17.27
C PHE A 362 8.23 19.79 16.15
N LEU A 363 9.49 20.18 16.32
CA LEU A 363 10.20 21.03 15.36
C LEU A 363 10.69 20.23 14.15
N ASN A 364 10.81 20.91 13.02
CA ASN A 364 11.44 20.38 11.79
C ASN A 364 12.87 19.84 12.05
N THR A 365 13.57 20.34 13.07
CA THR A 365 14.90 19.85 13.44
C THR A 365 14.90 18.44 14.03
N ASN A 366 13.73 17.94 14.43
CA ASN A 366 13.48 16.58 14.89
C ASN A 366 12.75 15.73 13.84
N ASP A 367 12.57 16.23 12.61
CA ASP A 367 11.76 15.59 11.58
C ASP A 367 12.53 15.28 10.29
N HIS A 368 12.81 13.99 10.05
CA HIS A 368 13.41 13.50 8.81
C HIS A 368 12.37 13.18 7.72
N SER A 369 11.09 13.26 8.06
CA SER A 369 9.98 13.10 7.14
C SER A 369 10.10 14.11 6.00
N LYS A 370 9.47 13.75 4.90
CA LYS A 370 9.56 14.48 3.64
C LYS A 370 8.20 14.42 3.00
N TRP A 371 7.41 15.44 3.28
CA TRP A 371 6.08 15.54 2.77
C TRP A 371 5.74 16.97 2.39
N GLY A 372 4.81 17.11 1.47
CA GLY A 372 4.25 18.38 1.06
C GLY A 372 2.74 18.26 0.98
N VAL A 373 2.04 19.31 1.39
CA VAL A 373 0.59 19.39 1.29
C VAL A 373 0.22 20.65 0.52
N SER A 374 -0.78 20.53 -0.35
CA SER A 374 -1.36 21.69 -1.03
C SER A 374 -1.92 22.69 -0.02
N MET A 375 -1.72 23.99 -0.27
CA MET A 375 -2.34 25.08 0.48
C MET A 375 -3.68 25.52 -0.14
N ASN A 376 -4.18 24.76 -1.13
CA ASN A 376 -5.46 24.98 -1.78
C ASN A 376 -6.33 23.72 -1.69
N ARG A 377 -7.53 23.86 -1.11
CA ARG A 377 -8.52 22.77 -0.97
C ARG A 377 -8.99 22.20 -2.30
N ASP A 378 -9.01 23.01 -3.36
CA ASP A 378 -9.43 22.57 -4.70
C ASP A 378 -8.43 21.60 -5.35
N VAL A 379 -7.22 21.53 -4.81
CA VAL A 379 -6.17 20.57 -5.19
C VAL A 379 -5.78 19.79 -3.94
N PRO A 380 -6.56 18.78 -3.50
CA PRO A 380 -6.35 18.08 -2.23
C PRO A 380 -5.19 17.06 -2.31
N ALA A 381 -4.01 17.55 -2.70
CA ALA A 381 -2.82 16.73 -2.92
C ALA A 381 -1.95 16.68 -1.65
N VAL A 382 -1.57 15.46 -1.28
CA VAL A 382 -0.53 15.16 -0.29
C VAL A 382 0.58 14.40 -0.98
N CYS A 383 1.81 14.87 -0.86
CA CYS A 383 2.99 14.29 -1.48
C CYS A 383 3.93 13.76 -0.42
N ILE A 384 4.33 12.48 -0.51
CA ILE A 384 5.40 11.90 0.31
C ILE A 384 6.61 11.65 -0.60
N GLY A 385 7.79 12.12 -0.21
CA GLY A 385 8.99 12.00 -1.02
C GLY A 385 10.24 11.69 -0.23
N ASP A 386 11.36 11.83 -0.91
CA ASP A 386 12.63 11.28 -0.41
C ASP A 386 13.79 12.27 -0.43
N VAL A 387 13.60 13.46 -0.99
CA VAL A 387 14.63 14.50 -1.15
C VAL A 387 14.53 15.58 -0.07
N ASN A 388 15.63 15.87 0.63
CA ASN A 388 15.72 17.02 1.53
C ASN A 388 15.62 18.33 0.73
N ARG A 389 15.06 19.39 1.30
CA ARG A 389 15.00 20.71 0.64
C ARG A 389 16.24 21.58 0.92
N GLN A 390 17.41 21.01 0.65
CA GLN A 390 18.70 21.71 0.70
C GLN A 390 19.30 21.88 -0.70
N ARG A 391 20.01 22.97 -0.96
CA ARG A 391 20.59 23.28 -2.29
C ARG A 391 21.55 22.19 -2.80
N SER A 392 22.23 21.49 -1.91
CA SER A 392 23.08 20.34 -2.26
C SER A 392 22.30 19.23 -2.97
N GLN A 393 21.00 19.10 -2.71
CA GLN A 393 20.13 18.09 -3.34
C GLN A 393 19.70 18.45 -4.77
N TYR A 394 20.06 19.62 -5.29
CA TYR A 394 19.79 19.98 -6.69
C TYR A 394 20.53 19.04 -7.65
N LYS A 395 21.70 18.56 -7.23
CA LYS A 395 22.59 17.65 -7.98
C LYS A 395 22.40 16.18 -7.58
N ARG A 396 21.25 15.83 -7.00
CA ARG A 396 20.89 14.44 -6.68
C ARG A 396 19.55 14.10 -7.31
N GLY A 397 19.42 12.83 -7.68
CA GLY A 397 18.12 12.28 -8.08
C GLY A 397 17.17 12.15 -6.88
N GLY A 398 15.90 11.91 -7.18
CA GLY A 398 14.88 11.59 -6.19
C GLY A 398 13.52 12.10 -6.63
N GLY A 399 12.52 12.01 -5.77
CA GLY A 399 11.16 12.36 -6.13
C GLY A 399 10.20 12.43 -4.94
N ALA A 400 8.93 12.58 -5.27
CA ALA A 400 7.80 12.43 -4.37
C ALA A 400 6.60 11.81 -5.11
N VAL A 401 5.75 11.11 -4.37
CA VAL A 401 4.48 10.56 -4.84
C VAL A 401 3.36 11.36 -4.20
N CYS A 402 2.51 11.97 -5.03
CA CYS A 402 1.38 12.79 -4.63
C CYS A 402 0.07 12.04 -4.82
N ILE A 403 -0.70 11.86 -3.76
CA ILE A 403 -2.04 11.25 -3.78
C ILE A 403 -3.09 12.35 -3.60
N GLU A 404 -4.19 12.24 -4.33
CA GLU A 404 -5.31 13.19 -4.27
C GLU A 404 -6.45 12.60 -3.43
N ASP A 405 -6.54 13.03 -2.18
CA ASP A 405 -7.58 12.60 -1.24
C ASP A 405 -7.93 13.73 -0.27
N VAL A 406 -9.22 14.09 -0.20
CA VAL A 406 -9.68 15.23 0.61
C VAL A 406 -9.44 15.01 2.10
N LYS A 407 -9.70 13.80 2.62
CA LYS A 407 -9.56 13.51 4.06
C LYS A 407 -8.07 13.46 4.45
N LEU A 408 -7.24 12.85 3.60
CA LEU A 408 -5.79 12.85 3.77
C LEU A 408 -5.22 14.27 3.71
N TRP A 409 -5.68 15.07 2.74
CA TRP A 409 -5.28 16.46 2.63
C TRP A 409 -5.67 17.26 3.87
N GLU A 410 -6.92 17.17 4.34
CA GLU A 410 -7.37 17.84 5.58
C GLU A 410 -6.50 17.43 6.78
N THR A 411 -6.16 16.15 6.86
CA THR A 411 -5.33 15.59 7.93
C THR A 411 -3.88 16.11 7.89
N PHE A 412 -3.23 16.10 6.72
CA PHE A 412 -1.86 16.62 6.57
C PHE A 412 -1.80 18.14 6.65
N HIS A 413 -2.78 18.84 6.09
CA HIS A 413 -2.88 20.30 6.18
C HIS A 413 -3.08 20.73 7.64
N GLY A 414 -3.95 20.04 8.38
CA GLY A 414 -4.10 20.23 9.82
C GLY A 414 -2.86 19.84 10.64
N SER A 415 -1.94 19.07 10.06
CA SER A 415 -0.67 18.73 10.71
C SER A 415 0.40 19.83 10.59
N VAL A 416 0.19 20.84 9.74
CA VAL A 416 1.06 22.01 9.63
C VAL A 416 0.84 22.92 10.84
N GLY A 417 1.79 22.95 11.78
CA GLY A 417 1.72 23.80 12.97
C GLY A 417 2.11 25.24 12.69
N ASP A 418 3.31 25.44 12.13
CA ASP A 418 3.86 26.73 11.73
C ASP A 418 4.71 26.56 10.47
N TYR A 419 4.78 27.60 9.63
CA TYR A 419 5.61 27.61 8.43
C TYR A 419 6.17 29.02 8.16
N ASN A 420 7.30 29.08 7.47
CA ASN A 420 7.88 30.35 7.05
C ASN A 420 7.03 30.95 5.91
N GLY A 421 6.30 32.03 6.20
CA GLY A 421 5.51 32.74 5.20
C GLY A 421 6.36 33.54 4.20
N CYS A 422 5.69 34.03 3.15
CA CYS A 422 6.28 35.04 2.27
C CYS A 422 6.35 36.37 2.99
N ARG A 423 7.50 37.05 2.93
CA ARG A 423 7.58 38.44 3.39
C ARG A 423 6.70 39.31 2.50
N VAL A 424 5.63 39.87 3.07
CA VAL A 424 4.92 40.97 2.43
C VAL A 424 5.88 42.16 2.46
N ARG A 425 6.27 42.69 1.29
CA ARG A 425 6.98 43.97 1.28
C ARG A 425 5.98 45.02 1.78
N PRO A 426 6.32 45.82 2.81
CA PRO A 426 5.45 46.85 3.32
C PRO A 426 5.06 47.87 2.25
#